data_AF-A0A090SAP7-F1
#
_entry.id   AF-A0A090SAP7-F1
#
_cell.length_a   1.000
_cell.length_b   1.000
_cell.length_c   1.000
_cell.angle_alpha   90.00
_cell.angle_beta   90.00
_cell.angle_gamma   90.00
#
_symmetry.space_group_name_H-M   'P 1'
#
loop_
_entity.id
_entity.type
_entity.pdbx_description
1 polymer ?
#
loop_
_entity_poly.entity_id
_entity_poly.type
_entity_poly.pdbx_seq_one_letter_code
_entity_poly.pdbx_strand_id
1 'polypeptide(L)'
;MARQRKNLTINKDKLKKTSVVEPTIDATQSQEIVRPINPVVNYPNLGSSGGNGYNFDFSPYYGKGYDDITNRAYYTAKALLKNTDAFTEQTQRVYFNNGFVYFAEYLELFSHSTNEDLTQADISPELIEQYLLHLKGSDLGYNTQKTSTHISSQC
;
A
#
# COMPACT_ATOMS: atom_id res chain seq x y z
N MET A 1 18.23 -37.19 -27.89
CA MET A 1 16.80 -37.04 -27.57
C MET A 1 16.48 -35.56 -27.40
N ALA A 2 15.63 -34.98 -28.26
CA ALA A 2 15.36 -33.54 -28.27
C ALA A 2 14.22 -33.17 -27.31
N ARG A 3 14.44 -32.18 -26.44
CA ARG A 3 13.48 -31.72 -25.42
C ARG A 3 12.43 -30.84 -26.08
N GLN A 4 11.21 -31.35 -26.29
CA GLN A 4 10.07 -30.57 -26.79
C GLN A 4 9.71 -29.47 -25.77
N ARG A 5 9.74 -28.21 -26.21
CA ARG A 5 9.22 -27.07 -25.45
C ARG A 5 7.69 -27.11 -25.50
N LYS A 6 7.04 -27.21 -24.34
CA LYS A 6 5.58 -27.10 -24.23
C LYS A 6 5.17 -25.67 -24.60
N ASN A 7 4.37 -25.51 -25.64
CA ASN A 7 3.69 -24.25 -25.95
C ASN A 7 2.65 -24.00 -24.85
N LEU A 8 2.92 -23.03 -23.97
CA LEU A 8 1.96 -22.55 -22.98
C LEU A 8 1.09 -21.49 -23.64
N THR A 9 -0.08 -21.89 -24.14
CA THR A 9 -1.09 -20.97 -24.65
C THR A 9 -1.72 -20.23 -23.46
N ILE A 10 -1.32 -18.99 -23.24
CA ILE A 10 -1.93 -18.11 -22.23
C ILE A 10 -3.31 -17.69 -22.74
N ASN A 11 -4.36 -18.26 -22.14
CA ASN A 11 -5.74 -17.94 -22.46
C ASN A 11 -6.10 -16.59 -21.81
N LYS A 12 -6.13 -15.51 -22.61
CA LYS A 12 -6.33 -14.12 -22.15
C LYS A 12 -7.65 -13.93 -21.40
N ASP A 13 -8.66 -14.75 -21.67
CA ASP A 13 -9.97 -14.65 -21.01
C ASP A 13 -9.94 -15.11 -19.54
N LYS A 14 -8.94 -15.93 -19.16
CA LYS A 14 -8.72 -16.35 -17.76
C LYS A 14 -7.93 -15.34 -16.92
N LEU A 15 -7.37 -14.30 -17.55
CA LEU A 15 -6.66 -13.21 -16.85
C LEU A 15 -7.57 -12.05 -16.48
N LYS A 16 -8.85 -12.09 -16.86
CA LYS A 16 -9.87 -11.22 -16.29
C LYS A 16 -10.13 -11.66 -14.85
N LYS A 17 -9.28 -11.23 -13.92
CA LYS A 17 -9.69 -11.11 -12.53
C LYS A 17 -10.86 -10.14 -12.54
N THR A 18 -12.04 -10.63 -12.21
CA THR A 18 -13.14 -9.79 -11.76
C THR A 18 -12.58 -9.00 -10.58
N SER A 19 -12.20 -7.75 -10.83
CA SER A 19 -11.87 -6.82 -9.75
C SER A 19 -13.17 -6.64 -8.99
N VAL A 20 -13.32 -7.39 -7.91
CA VAL A 20 -14.38 -7.14 -6.94
C VAL A 20 -13.95 -5.84 -6.27
N VAL A 21 -14.44 -4.74 -6.82
CA VAL A 21 -14.44 -3.46 -6.14
C VAL A 21 -15.43 -3.64 -4.99
N GLU A 22 -14.94 -4.07 -3.84
CA GLU A 22 -15.69 -3.87 -2.60
C GLU A 22 -15.80 -2.35 -2.42
N PRO A 23 -17.00 -1.80 -2.23
CA PRO A 23 -17.14 -0.38 -1.94
C PRO A 23 -16.41 -0.08 -0.64
N THR A 24 -15.29 0.63 -0.75
CA THR A 24 -14.54 1.17 0.39
C THR A 24 -15.50 2.02 1.19
N ILE A 25 -15.93 1.50 2.34
CA ILE A 25 -16.82 2.19 3.27
C ILE A 25 -16.19 3.55 3.65
N ASP A 26 -16.85 4.60 3.18
CA ASP A 26 -16.70 6.03 3.49
C ASP A 26 -15.41 6.46 4.22
N ALA A 27 -14.37 6.75 3.43
CA ALA A 27 -13.39 7.77 3.78
C ALA A 27 -13.87 9.18 3.34
N THR A 28 -15.18 9.39 3.21
CA THR A 28 -15.80 10.69 2.94
C THR A 28 -15.85 11.51 4.22
N GLN A 29 -14.70 11.93 4.73
CA GLN A 29 -14.64 13.11 5.59
C GLN A 29 -13.42 13.93 5.20
N SER A 30 -13.68 15.09 4.59
CA SER A 30 -12.81 16.26 4.63
C SER A 30 -12.57 16.65 6.10
N GLN A 31 -11.74 15.87 6.79
CA GLN A 31 -11.13 16.34 8.02
C GLN A 31 -9.97 17.23 7.57
N GLU A 32 -9.86 18.45 8.08
CA GLU A 32 -8.58 19.18 8.02
C GLU A 32 -7.52 18.21 8.54
N ILE A 33 -6.68 17.71 7.64
CA ILE A 33 -5.80 16.60 7.95
C ILE A 33 -4.61 17.13 8.74
N VAL A 34 -4.82 17.25 10.05
CA VAL A 34 -3.77 17.63 10.98
C VAL A 34 -2.80 16.46 11.12
N ARG A 35 -1.54 16.71 10.77
CA ARG A 35 -0.43 15.77 10.95
C ARG A 35 -0.38 15.29 12.41
N PRO A 36 -0.35 13.98 12.69
CA PRO A 36 -0.23 13.47 14.05
C PRO A 36 1.10 13.88 14.68
N ILE A 37 1.08 14.26 15.96
CA ILE A 37 2.28 14.63 16.74
C ILE A 37 3.24 13.44 16.90
N ASN A 38 2.71 12.22 16.98
CA ASN A 38 3.49 10.99 17.04
C ASN A 38 2.83 9.93 16.14
N PRO A 39 3.18 9.89 14.84
CA PRO A 39 2.48 9.07 13.87
C PRO A 39 2.98 7.61 13.87
N VAL A 40 2.96 6.97 15.05
CA VAL A 40 3.36 5.57 15.23
C VAL A 40 2.13 4.71 15.52
N VAL A 41 2.02 3.57 14.83
CA VAL A 41 0.99 2.55 15.06
C VAL A 41 1.62 1.35 15.75
N ASN A 42 1.11 1.00 16.93
CA ASN A 42 1.57 -0.14 17.72
C ASN A 42 0.61 -1.32 17.52
N TYR A 43 1.16 -2.53 17.32
CA TYR A 43 0.41 -3.77 17.15
C TYR A 43 0.51 -4.63 18.42
N PRO A 44 -0.38 -4.44 19.41
CA PRO A 44 -0.22 -5.02 20.75
C PRO A 44 -0.26 -6.55 20.80
N ASN A 45 -0.96 -7.20 19.85
CA ASN A 45 -1.16 -8.65 19.85
C ASN A 45 -0.02 -9.43 19.18
N LEU A 46 1.00 -8.76 18.63
CA LEU A 46 2.11 -9.40 17.91
C LEU A 46 3.34 -9.74 18.76
N GLY A 47 3.33 -9.42 20.05
CA GLY A 47 4.44 -9.72 20.94
C GLY A 47 4.00 -9.83 22.39
N SER A 48 4.78 -10.56 23.18
CA SER A 48 4.53 -10.87 24.60
C SER A 48 4.46 -9.65 25.54
N SER A 49 4.55 -8.43 25.00
CA SER A 49 4.70 -7.17 25.75
C SER A 49 3.96 -6.00 25.09
N GLY A 50 2.77 -6.21 24.51
CA GLY A 50 2.03 -5.11 23.88
C GLY A 50 2.74 -4.56 22.64
N GLY A 51 3.21 -5.46 21.77
CA GLY A 51 3.80 -5.14 20.47
C GLY A 51 5.32 -5.25 20.38
N ASN A 52 6.09 -5.21 21.48
CA ASN A 52 7.51 -5.61 21.53
C ASN A 52 8.41 -5.12 20.36
N GLY A 53 8.19 -3.91 19.84
CA GLY A 53 8.92 -3.34 18.68
C GLY A 53 8.26 -3.58 17.31
N TYR A 54 7.17 -4.34 17.24
CA TYR A 54 6.30 -4.45 16.08
C TYR A 54 5.36 -3.25 16.01
N ASN A 55 5.95 -2.11 15.63
CA ASN A 55 5.24 -0.91 15.27
C ASN A 55 5.43 -0.62 13.77
N PHE A 56 4.64 0.32 13.27
CA PHE A 56 4.94 1.00 12.02
C PHE A 56 5.01 2.50 12.31
N ASP A 57 6.17 3.08 12.04
CA ASP A 57 6.43 4.50 12.23
C ASP A 57 6.23 5.24 10.92
N PHE A 58 5.21 6.11 10.85
CA PHE A 58 4.95 6.92 9.67
C PHE A 58 5.80 8.20 9.62
N SER A 59 6.55 8.53 10.67
CA SER A 59 7.33 9.78 10.77
C SER A 59 8.25 10.05 9.57
N PRO A 60 8.95 9.04 9.01
CA PRO A 60 9.86 9.25 7.87
C PRO A 60 9.16 9.58 6.53
N TYR A 61 7.84 9.43 6.45
CA TYR A 61 7.05 9.59 5.21
C TYR A 61 6.31 10.93 5.13
N TYR A 62 6.53 11.83 6.09
CA TYR A 62 6.02 13.21 6.05
C TYR A 62 7.09 14.18 5.55
N GLY A 63 6.66 15.30 4.97
CA GLY A 63 7.51 16.34 4.40
C GLY A 63 8.08 15.99 3.03
N LYS A 64 7.46 15.04 2.31
CA LYS A 64 7.97 14.50 1.03
C LYS A 64 7.06 14.79 -0.17
N GLY A 65 6.11 15.70 0.01
CA GLY A 65 5.14 16.09 -1.03
C GLY A 65 4.04 15.06 -1.26
N TYR A 66 3.71 14.22 -0.26
CA TYR A 66 2.57 13.31 -0.28
C TYR A 66 1.94 13.14 1.12
N ASP A 67 1.99 14.20 1.93
CA ASP A 67 1.61 14.18 3.34
C ASP A 67 0.11 13.87 3.54
N ASP A 68 -0.77 14.27 2.62
CA ASP A 68 -2.19 13.89 2.62
C ASP A 68 -2.35 12.36 2.55
N ILE A 69 -1.60 11.71 1.65
CA ILE A 69 -1.61 10.26 1.48
C ILE A 69 -1.04 9.56 2.73
N THR A 70 0.08 10.06 3.27
CA THR A 70 0.69 9.51 4.51
C THR A 70 -0.27 9.61 5.70
N ASN A 71 -0.96 10.74 5.86
CA ASN A 71 -1.96 10.90 6.91
C ASN A 71 -3.12 9.91 6.76
N ARG A 72 -3.65 9.74 5.55
CA ARG A 72 -4.73 8.77 5.29
C ARG A 72 -4.28 7.35 5.60
N ALA A 73 -3.08 6.96 5.18
CA ALA A 73 -2.52 5.66 5.49
C ALA A 73 -2.40 5.45 7.02
N TYR A 74 -1.98 6.46 7.78
CA TYR A 74 -1.94 6.43 9.23
C TYR A 74 -3.34 6.22 9.85
N TYR A 75 -4.34 6.99 9.44
CA TYR A 75 -5.69 6.86 10.00
C TYR A 75 -6.38 5.56 9.59
N THR A 76 -6.13 5.07 8.37
CA THR A 76 -6.55 3.73 7.94
C THR A 76 -5.93 2.64 8.80
N ALA A 77 -4.63 2.72 9.10
CA ALA A 77 -3.97 1.78 10.02
C ALA A 77 -4.63 1.80 11.41
N LYS A 78 -4.95 2.99 11.94
CA LYS A 78 -5.63 3.15 13.24
C LYS A 78 -7.07 2.61 13.20
N ALA A 79 -7.78 2.75 12.09
CA ALA A 79 -9.12 2.21 11.91
C ALA A 79 -9.11 0.68 11.81
N LEU A 80 -8.21 0.12 11.01
CA LEU A 80 -8.01 -1.34 10.88
C LEU A 80 -7.61 -1.98 12.22
N LEU A 81 -6.82 -1.30 13.04
CA LEU A 81 -6.46 -1.80 14.37
C LEU A 81 -7.68 -1.89 15.31
N LYS A 82 -8.67 -1.01 15.13
CA LYS A 82 -9.94 -1.05 15.89
C LYS A 82 -10.90 -2.12 15.36
N ASN A 83 -10.76 -2.51 14.09
CA ASN A 83 -11.63 -3.48 13.42
C ASN A 83 -10.84 -4.78 13.15
N THR A 84 -10.74 -5.62 14.17
CA THR A 84 -9.98 -6.88 14.14
C THR A 84 -10.57 -7.95 13.23
N ASP A 85 -11.83 -7.80 12.81
CA ASP A 85 -12.51 -8.76 11.93
C ASP A 85 -12.06 -8.60 10.46
N ALA A 86 -11.51 -7.44 10.10
CA ALA A 86 -11.03 -7.18 8.74
C ALA A 86 -9.68 -7.85 8.44
N PHE A 87 -8.66 -7.59 9.27
CA PHE A 87 -7.32 -8.14 9.09
C PHE A 87 -6.61 -8.34 10.43
N THR A 88 -5.83 -9.43 10.54
CA THR A 88 -4.94 -9.61 11.69
C THR A 88 -3.89 -8.50 11.75
N GLU A 89 -3.43 -8.15 12.96
CA GLU A 89 -2.37 -7.16 13.13
C GLU A 89 -1.09 -7.50 12.36
N GLN A 90 -0.77 -8.80 12.23
CA GLN A 90 0.40 -9.25 11.47
C GLN A 90 0.24 -8.92 9.99
N THR A 91 -0.97 -9.14 9.45
CA THR A 91 -1.30 -8.81 8.06
C THR A 91 -1.19 -7.30 7.83
N GLN A 92 -1.78 -6.49 8.71
CA GLN A 92 -1.71 -5.03 8.62
C GLN A 92 -0.24 -4.56 8.62
N ARG A 93 0.56 -5.04 9.57
CA ARG A 93 2.00 -4.73 9.65
C ARG A 93 2.75 -5.10 8.37
N VAL A 94 2.48 -6.27 7.80
CA VAL A 94 3.11 -6.73 6.56
C VAL A 94 2.70 -5.85 5.37
N TYR A 95 1.44 -5.43 5.30
CA TYR A 95 0.97 -4.52 4.25
C TYR A 95 1.66 -3.17 4.31
N PHE A 96 1.83 -2.58 5.50
CA PHE A 96 2.57 -1.33 5.59
C PHE A 96 4.05 -1.50 5.26
N ASN A 97 4.74 -2.51 5.82
CA ASN A 97 6.17 -2.74 5.57
C ASN A 97 6.50 -3.11 4.11
N ASN A 98 5.66 -3.91 3.46
CA ASN A 98 5.95 -4.45 2.13
C ASN A 98 5.12 -3.80 1.02
N GLY A 99 4.19 -2.92 1.33
CA GLY A 99 3.34 -2.25 0.36
C GLY A 99 3.47 -0.74 0.47
N PHE A 100 3.07 -0.17 1.60
CA PHE A 100 3.12 1.29 1.78
C PHE A 100 4.55 1.84 1.65
N VAL A 101 5.58 1.17 2.18
CA VAL A 101 6.97 1.64 2.05
C VAL A 101 7.38 1.83 0.58
N TYR A 102 7.19 0.80 -0.26
CA TYR A 102 7.54 0.88 -1.68
C TYR A 102 6.66 1.86 -2.45
N PHE A 103 5.39 1.97 -2.06
CA PHE A 103 4.50 2.96 -2.67
C PHE A 103 4.94 4.38 -2.32
N ALA A 104 5.31 4.64 -1.07
CA ALA A 104 5.81 5.93 -0.62
C ALA A 104 7.14 6.33 -1.29
N GLU A 105 8.04 5.37 -1.53
CA GLU A 105 9.25 5.60 -2.34
C GLU A 105 8.89 6.05 -3.77
N TYR A 106 7.89 5.40 -4.38
CA TYR A 106 7.42 5.79 -5.71
C TYR A 106 6.70 7.15 -5.70
N LEU A 107 5.88 7.44 -4.69
CA LEU A 107 5.21 8.73 -4.52
C LEU A 107 6.21 9.87 -4.38
N GLU A 108 7.33 9.65 -3.68
CA GLU A 108 8.41 10.64 -3.58
C GLU A 108 9.04 10.95 -4.94
N LEU A 109 9.28 9.92 -5.76
CA LEU A 109 9.76 10.12 -7.13
C LEU A 109 8.74 10.85 -8.00
N PHE A 110 7.46 10.52 -7.84
CA PHE A 110 6.38 11.11 -8.61
C PHE A 110 6.11 12.57 -8.21
N SER A 111 6.13 12.92 -6.92
CA SER A 111 5.92 14.29 -6.43
C SER A 111 7.00 15.24 -6.95
N HIS A 112 8.25 14.77 -7.04
CA HIS A 112 9.33 15.53 -7.68
C HIS A 112 9.12 15.78 -9.18
N SER A 113 8.35 14.94 -9.86
CA SER A 113 8.04 15.11 -11.29
C SER A 113 6.89 16.08 -11.55
N THR A 114 5.95 16.20 -10.61
CA THR A 114 4.78 17.09 -10.73
C THR A 114 5.04 18.50 -10.22
N ASN A 115 6.07 18.71 -9.38
CA ASN A 115 6.33 19.96 -8.64
C ASN A 115 5.15 20.42 -7.76
N GLU A 116 4.24 19.51 -7.43
CA GLU A 116 3.06 19.75 -6.60
C GLU A 116 2.93 18.64 -5.55
N ASP A 117 2.37 18.98 -4.40
CA ASP A 117 2.09 18.01 -3.35
C ASP A 117 0.97 17.06 -3.80
N LEU A 118 1.23 15.77 -3.69
CA LEU A 118 0.27 14.72 -4.01
C LEU A 118 -0.77 14.58 -2.91
N THR A 119 -2.00 14.48 -3.34
CA THR A 119 -3.18 14.23 -2.51
C THR A 119 -3.81 12.89 -2.88
N GLN A 120 -4.78 12.42 -2.11
CA GLN A 120 -5.54 11.22 -2.49
C GLN A 120 -6.20 11.35 -3.87
N ALA A 121 -6.60 12.55 -4.28
CA ALA A 121 -7.22 12.74 -5.60
C ALA A 121 -6.28 12.39 -6.76
N ASP A 122 -4.97 12.43 -6.51
CA ASP A 122 -3.93 12.11 -7.49
C ASP A 122 -3.64 10.60 -7.55
N ILE A 123 -4.17 9.79 -6.61
CA ILE A 123 -4.11 8.34 -6.69
C ILE A 123 -5.14 7.88 -7.74
N SER A 124 -4.73 7.91 -9.00
CA SER A 124 -5.54 7.46 -10.13
C SER A 124 -5.18 6.03 -10.57
N PRO A 125 -6.06 5.32 -11.29
CA PRO A 125 -5.72 4.03 -11.90
C PRO A 125 -4.44 4.08 -12.73
N GLU A 126 -4.20 5.18 -13.44
CA GLU A 126 -2.99 5.40 -14.23
C GLU A 126 -1.73 5.48 -13.36
N LEU A 127 -1.77 6.22 -12.24
CA LEU A 127 -0.66 6.28 -11.28
C LEU A 127 -0.37 4.89 -10.70
N ILE A 128 -1.42 4.12 -10.39
CA ILE A 128 -1.28 2.75 -9.92
C ILE A 128 -0.64 1.87 -10.99
N GLU A 129 -1.06 1.96 -12.26
CA GLU A 129 -0.44 1.19 -13.35
C GLU A 129 1.04 1.54 -13.52
N GLN A 130 1.40 2.83 -13.42
CA GLN A 130 2.78 3.28 -13.48
C GLN A 130 3.61 2.76 -12.29
N TYR A 131 3.04 2.78 -11.08
CA TYR A 131 3.66 2.16 -9.90
C TYR A 131 3.90 0.66 -10.11
N LEU A 132 2.92 -0.07 -10.65
CA LEU A 132 3.05 -1.51 -10.94
C LEU A 132 4.11 -1.78 -12.00
N LEU A 133 4.25 -0.91 -13.00
CA LEU A 133 5.33 -0.98 -13.99
C LEU A 133 6.69 -0.71 -13.35
N HIS A 134 6.79 0.29 -12.47
CA HIS A 134 7.99 0.59 -11.69
C HIS A 134 8.43 -0.63 -10.86
N LEU A 135 7.49 -1.26 -10.14
CA LEU A 135 7.75 -2.48 -9.37
C LEU A 135 8.24 -3.65 -10.24
N LYS A 136 7.70 -3.80 -11.46
CA LYS A 136 8.15 -4.85 -12.39
C LYS A 136 9.55 -4.59 -12.95
N GLY A 137 9.95 -3.31 -13.04
CA GLY A 137 11.29 -2.89 -13.44
C GLY A 137 12.31 -2.95 -12.30
N SER A 138 11.85 -2.99 -11.04
CA SER A 138 12.70 -3.17 -9.86
C SER A 138 13.03 -4.66 -9.64
N ASP A 139 14.25 -4.95 -9.18
CA ASP A 139 14.74 -6.31 -8.85
C ASP A 139 14.06 -6.93 -7.60
N LEU A 140 12.81 -6.57 -7.31
CA LEU A 140 12.05 -7.12 -6.20
C LEU A 140 11.62 -8.55 -6.50
N GLY A 141 11.86 -9.46 -5.55
CA GLY A 141 11.43 -10.85 -5.67
C GLY A 141 9.91 -10.98 -5.86
N TYR A 142 9.48 -12.00 -6.62
CA TYR A 142 8.08 -12.27 -7.00
C TYR A 142 7.06 -12.20 -5.83
N ASN A 143 7.48 -12.61 -4.63
CA ASN A 143 6.63 -12.57 -3.44
C ASN A 143 6.37 -11.14 -2.94
N THR A 144 7.38 -10.26 -3.03
CA THR A 144 7.25 -8.85 -2.65
C THR A 144 6.30 -8.12 -3.60
N GLN A 145 6.44 -8.35 -4.91
CA GLN A 145 5.55 -7.76 -5.93
C GLN A 145 4.07 -8.10 -5.71
N LYS A 146 3.76 -9.36 -5.33
CA LYS A 146 2.38 -9.80 -5.10
C LYS A 146 1.75 -9.09 -3.89
N THR A 147 2.51 -8.85 -2.82
CA THR A 147 2.01 -8.17 -1.62
C THR A 147 1.81 -6.67 -1.86
N SER A 148 2.68 -6.02 -2.64
CA SER A 148 2.57 -4.57 -2.92
C SER A 148 1.36 -4.19 -3.78
N THR A 149 0.92 -5.08 -4.69
CA THR A 149 -0.21 -4.81 -5.60
C THR A 149 -1.59 -4.74 -4.93
N HIS A 150 -1.75 -5.27 -3.70
CA HIS A 150 -3.07 -5.37 -3.06
C HIS A 150 -3.54 -4.06 -2.41
N ILE A 151 -2.61 -3.18 -2.03
CA ILE A 151 -2.93 -1.89 -1.38
C ILE A 151 -3.31 -0.84 -2.42
N SER A 152 -2.63 -0.83 -3.57
CA SER A 152 -2.89 0.09 -4.66
C SER A 152 -4.29 -0.04 -5.29
N SER A 153 -5.00 -1.16 -5.08
CA SER A 153 -6.39 -1.31 -5.54
C SER A 153 -7.43 -0.94 -4.48
N GLN A 154 -7.01 -0.56 -3.27
CA GLN A 154 -7.90 -0.23 -2.15
C GLN A 154 -7.76 1.24 -1.70
N CYS A 155 -6.82 2.01 -2.28
CA CYS A 155 -6.69 3.46 -2.10
C CYS A 155 -7.59 4.24 -3.06
#